data_AF-A0A661MC06-F1
#
_entry.id   AF-A0A661MC06-F1
#
_cell.length_a   1.000
_cell.length_b   1.000
_cell.length_c   1.000
_cell.angle_alpha   90.00
_cell.angle_beta   90.00
_cell.angle_gamma   90.00
#
_symmetry.space_group_name_H-M   'P 1'
#
loop_
_entity.id
_entity.type
_entity.pdbx_description
1 polymer ?
#
loop_
_entity_poly.entity_id
_entity_poly.type
_entity_poly.pdbx_seq_one_letter_code
_entity_poly.pdbx_strand_id
1 'polypeptide(L)' 'MRIIFFAGKGGVGKSTLAAATGLKAAQAGNKTIIISLDIAHSLSDIF' A
#
# COMPACT_ATOMS: atom_id res chain seq x y z
N MET A 1 -16.77 -4.28 3.28
CA MET A 1 -15.57 -3.39 3.30
C MET A 1 -14.40 -4.19 3.86
N ARG A 2 -13.29 -4.31 3.13
CA ARG A 2 -12.10 -5.09 3.56
C ARG A 2 -10.93 -4.14 3.79
N ILE A 3 -10.24 -4.27 4.91
CA ILE A 3 -9.07 -3.47 5.27
C ILE A 3 -7.87 -4.41 5.42
N ILE A 4 -6.73 -4.04 4.84
CA ILE A 4 -5.48 -4.78 4.93
C ILE A 4 -4.43 -3.82 5.49
N PHE A 5 -3.82 -4.17 6.62
CA PHE A 5 -2.82 -3.34 7.28
C PHE A 5 -1.43 -3.95 7.14
N PHE A 6 -0.47 -3.14 6.69
CA PHE A 6 0.94 -3.54 6.55
C PHE A 6 1.76 -2.88 7.65
N ALA A 7 2.17 -3.68 8.65
CA ALA A 7 2.95 -3.23 9.80
C ALA A 7 4.33 -3.91 9.84
N GLY A 8 5.30 -3.24 10.48
CA GLY A 8 6.68 -3.71 10.57
C GLY A 8 7.68 -2.56 10.72
N LYS A 9 8.95 -2.89 11.00
CA LYS A 9 10.04 -1.92 11.19
C LYS A 9 10.28 -1.08 9.92
N GLY A 10 11.02 0.03 10.04
CA GLY A 10 11.44 0.84 8.88
C GLY A 10 12.23 0.01 7.86
N GLY A 11 12.06 0.28 6.56
CA GLY A 11 12.83 -0.38 5.50
C GLY A 11 12.44 -1.81 5.12
N VAL A 12 11.45 -2.44 5.78
CA VAL A 12 11.06 -3.84 5.49
C VAL A 12 10.14 -4.03 4.27
N GLY A 13 9.92 -2.99 3.45
CA GLY A 13 9.12 -3.09 2.22
C GLY A 13 7.60 -2.95 2.36
N LYS A 14 7.11 -2.35 3.46
CA LYS A 14 5.66 -2.18 3.71
C LYS A 14 4.94 -1.41 2.60
N SER A 15 5.49 -0.26 2.19
CA SER A 15 4.88 0.61 1.17
C SER A 15 4.84 -0.08 -0.19
N THR A 16 5.90 -0.83 -0.54
CA THR A 16 5.97 -1.66 -1.75
C THR A 16 4.89 -2.75 -1.74
N LEU A 17 4.73 -3.47 -0.63
CA LEU A 17 3.70 -4.50 -0.51
C LEU A 17 2.28 -3.91 -0.52
N ALA A 18 2.06 -2.77 0.12
CA ALA A 18 0.79 -2.06 0.09
C ALA A 18 0.42 -1.62 -1.33
N ALA A 19 1.36 -1.02 -2.06
CA ALA A 19 1.20 -0.61 -3.46
C ALA A 19 0.89 -1.81 -4.37
N ALA A 20 1.70 -2.88 -4.30
CA ALA A 20 1.51 -4.08 -5.11
C ALA A 20 0.17 -4.78 -4.83
N THR A 21 -0.22 -4.86 -3.55
CA THR A 21 -1.50 -5.46 -3.15
C THR A 21 -2.68 -4.63 -3.64
N GLY A 22 -2.60 -3.30 -3.50
CA GLY A 22 -3.65 -2.40 -3.95
C GLY A 22 -3.80 -2.40 -5.47
N LEU A 23 -2.69 -2.39 -6.22
CA LEU A 23 -2.70 -2.49 -7.68
C LEU A 23 -3.36 -3.80 -8.14
N LYS A 24 -2.98 -4.93 -7.53
CA LYS A 24 -3.59 -6.23 -7.83
C LYS A 24 -5.10 -6.25 -7.52
N ALA A 25 -5.50 -5.66 -6.40
CA ALA A 25 -6.92 -5.58 -6.03
C ALA A 25 -7.73 -4.72 -7.02
N ALA A 26 -7.17 -3.59 -7.47
CA ALA A 26 -7.76 -2.72 -8.47
C ALA A 26 -7.87 -3.42 -9.85
N GLN A 27 -6.82 -4.13 -10.28
CA GLN A 27 -6.83 -4.93 -11.50
C GLN A 27 -7.88 -6.05 -11.48
N ALA A 28 -8.18 -6.59 -10.29
CA ALA A 28 -9.25 -7.56 -10.10
C ALA A 28 -10.67 -6.93 -10.05
N GLY A 29 -10.81 -5.63 -10.37
CA GLY A 29 -12.09 -4.92 -10.42
C GLY A 29 -12.58 -4.37 -9.08
N ASN A 30 -11.79 -4.45 -8.01
CA ASN A 30 -12.19 -3.91 -6.72
C ASN A 30 -11.91 -2.41 -6.65
N LYS A 31 -12.89 -1.63 -6.17
CA LYS A 31 -12.65 -0.24 -5.77
C LYS A 31 -11.64 -0.22 -4.62
N THR A 32 -10.45 0.28 -4.91
CA THR A 32 -9.29 0.15 -4.03
C THR A 32 -8.71 1.53 -3.74
N ILE A 33 -8.39 1.77 -2.47
CA ILE A 33 -7.68 2.96 -2.00
C ILE A 33 -6.45 2.48 -1.25
N ILE A 34 -5.30 3.12 -1.51
CA ILE A 34 -4.03 2.85 -0.83
C ILE A 34 -3.71 4.11 -0.01
N ILE A 35 -3.41 3.92 1.28
CA ILE A 35 -3.12 5.01 2.21
C ILE A 35 -1.77 4.73 2.86
N SER A 36 -0.89 5.73 2.88
CA SER A 36 0.32 5.72 3.71
C SER A 36 0.07 6.48 5.00
N LEU A 37 0.55 5.95 6.12
CA LEU A 37 0.48 6.60 7.44
C LEU A 37 1.86 7.02 7.94
N ASP A 38 2.91 6.82 7.14
CA ASP A 38 4.25 7.27 7.45
C ASP A 38 4.48 8.72 7.03
N ILE A 39 5.44 9.37 7.70
CA ILE A 39 5.88 10.74 7.36
C ILE A 39 6.69 10.73 6.05
N ALA A 40 7.30 9.58 5.72
CA ALA A 40 8.08 9.40 4.51
C ALA A 40 7.18 9.43 3.26
N HIS A 41 7.65 10.03 2.17
CA HIS A 41 6.93 10.08 0.90
C HIS A 41 7.02 8.77 0.10
N SER A 42 7.31 7.65 0.77
CA SER A 42 7.61 6.37 0.14
C SER A 42 6.49 5.82 -0.74
N LEU A 43 5.22 6.11 -0.42
CA LEU A 43 4.11 5.73 -1.31
C LEU A 43 4.06 6.62 -2.56
N SER A 44 4.34 7.91 -2.43
CA SER A 44 4.38 8.85 -3.55
C SER A 44 5.54 8.57 -4.48
N ASP A 45 6.68 8.08 -3.98
CA ASP A 45 7.83 7.71 -4.82
C ASP A 45 7.57 6.44 -5.67
N ILE A 46 6.56 5.65 -5.31
CA ILE A 46 6.20 4.41 -6.02
C ILE A 46 5.30 4.66 -7.24
N PHE A 47 4.49 5.73 -7.22
CA PHE A 47 3.48 6.04 -8.23
C PHE A 47 3.84 7.26 -9.06
#